data_AF-A0A1C5G4C4-F1
#
_entry.id   AF-A0A1C5G4C4-F1
#
_cell.length_a   1.000
_cell.length_b   1.000
_cell.length_c   1.000
_cell.angle_alpha   90.00
_cell.angle_beta   90.00
_cell.angle_gamma   90.00
#
_symmetry.space_group_name_H-M   'P 1'
#
loop_
_entity.id
_entity.type
_entity.pdbx_description
1 polymer ?
#
loop_
_entity_poly.entity_id
_entity_poly.type
_entity_poly.pdbx_seq_one_letter_code
_entity_poly.pdbx_strand_id
1 'polypeptide(L)'
;MSGGVRAIGDDDRRGTGGRVFGRGRGGRSARLAGRRWWRVRQATPVATAAGLVAGYALDALLGDPRRYHPVAGFGRTAGALERRMYRPDRLAGTAFTALAVGAPVLLGVAATVATRRRPVARAALVAAGTWTVLGGRTLRHEATVMGRALRAGDLPAARQRLGHLCGRDPSALDEPELARATVESLAENTSDAVVAPLLWGAVAGLPGLLGYRAANTLDAMVGHRSPRYARFGTPAARLDDLLNLVPARLTGLLTIAVAPTAHGDRDRALHVWRRDRNDHPSPNAGQCEAAMAGALGVRLGGRNVYFGRSEVRPFLGDGPRPEARHLKRAARISGAVGLAALGLAAAYPLTLGRLTGALGRRALHPNVFGRGVSGRVPGRAVVAGRVVAGRTILGRGGGGAGAAGLGSHR
;
A
#
# COMPACT_ATOMS: atom_id res chain seq x y z
N MET A 1 36.47 52.16 77.72
CA MET A 1 36.25 53.47 77.07
C MET A 1 35.51 53.19 75.77
N SER A 2 34.19 53.15 75.86
CA SER A 2 33.27 54.20 75.36
C SER A 2 33.01 54.01 73.86
N GLY A 3 31.82 53.74 73.37
CA GLY A 3 30.48 53.78 73.95
C GLY A 3 29.50 54.28 72.89
N GLY A 4 28.34 53.60 72.78
CA GLY A 4 27.08 54.14 72.22
C GLY A 4 27.07 54.51 70.71
N VAL A 5 25.94 54.74 70.05
CA VAL A 5 24.54 54.96 70.44
C VAL A 5 23.66 54.67 69.20
N ARG A 6 22.42 54.19 69.42
CA ARG A 6 21.35 54.12 68.40
C ARG A 6 20.87 55.52 68.01
N ALA A 7 20.49 55.74 66.76
CA ALA A 7 19.45 56.73 66.45
C ALA A 7 18.61 56.30 65.24
N ILE A 8 17.30 56.42 65.44
CA ILE A 8 16.20 56.31 64.49
C ILE A 8 16.06 57.65 63.77
N GLY A 9 15.68 57.63 62.49
CA GLY A 9 15.27 58.83 61.75
C GLY A 9 14.59 58.45 60.43
N ASP A 10 13.26 58.59 60.40
CA ASP A 10 12.43 58.73 59.19
C ASP A 10 12.89 59.98 58.41
N ASP A 11 12.96 59.92 57.07
CA ASP A 11 11.87 60.43 56.21
C ASP A 11 12.31 60.54 54.72
N ASP A 12 11.37 60.15 53.88
CA ASP A 12 11.09 60.37 52.45
C ASP A 12 12.14 61.05 51.52
N ARG A 13 12.62 60.33 50.48
CA ARG A 13 12.79 60.84 49.09
C ARG A 13 12.73 59.74 48.01
N ARG A 14 11.68 59.85 47.20
CA ARG A 14 11.42 59.27 45.87
C ARG A 14 12.66 58.82 45.07
N GLY A 15 12.66 57.56 44.64
CA GLY A 15 13.58 57.01 43.64
C GLY A 15 12.96 55.85 42.88
N THR A 16 12.50 56.13 41.66
CA THR A 16 12.01 55.16 40.66
C THR A 16 13.08 54.10 40.36
N GLY A 17 12.81 52.83 40.66
CA GLY A 17 13.70 51.71 40.34
C GLY A 17 12.91 50.44 40.02
N GLY A 18 12.86 50.08 38.73
CA GLY A 18 12.05 49.01 38.19
C GLY A 18 12.36 47.61 38.76
N ARG A 19 11.28 46.85 38.97
CA ARG A 19 11.30 45.40 39.19
C ARG A 19 11.90 44.69 37.97
N VAL A 20 13.07 44.07 38.13
CA VAL A 20 13.52 43.00 37.21
C VAL A 20 13.13 41.65 37.81
N PHE A 21 11.92 41.21 37.50
CA PHE A 21 11.52 39.82 37.69
C PHE A 21 12.31 38.92 36.73
N GLY A 22 13.07 37.97 37.27
CA GLY A 22 13.81 36.97 36.51
C GLY A 22 12.90 36.08 35.65
N ARG A 23 12.70 36.45 34.38
CA ARG A 23 12.19 35.58 33.31
C ARG A 23 13.37 35.12 32.45
N GLY A 24 14.00 33.99 32.80
CA GLY A 24 15.23 33.59 32.09
C GLY A 24 15.43 32.12 31.73
N ARG A 25 14.95 31.15 32.54
CA ARG A 25 15.38 29.74 32.38
C ARG A 25 14.30 28.75 31.94
N GLY A 26 13.04 28.92 32.34
CA GLY A 26 11.96 27.99 31.97
C GLY A 26 11.60 27.97 30.47
N GLY A 27 11.64 29.13 29.81
CA GLY A 27 11.22 29.27 28.40
C GLY A 27 12.23 28.78 27.35
N ARG A 28 13.50 28.57 27.71
CA ARG A 28 14.53 27.99 26.81
C ARG A 28 14.46 26.46 26.81
N SER A 29 14.28 25.85 27.97
CA SER A 29 14.17 24.39 28.11
C SER A 29 12.91 23.82 27.42
N ALA A 30 11.76 24.49 27.58
CA ALA A 30 10.52 24.12 26.88
C ALA A 30 10.61 24.29 25.34
N ARG A 31 11.30 25.32 24.86
CA ARG A 31 11.55 25.53 23.42
C ARG A 31 12.54 24.53 22.82
N LEU A 32 13.56 24.12 23.57
CA LEU A 32 14.50 23.07 23.17
C LEU A 32 13.83 21.69 23.17
N ALA A 33 12.98 21.41 24.16
CA ALA A 33 12.13 20.22 24.16
C ALA A 33 11.19 20.22 22.94
N GLY A 34 10.42 21.30 22.70
CA GLY A 34 9.55 21.40 21.52
C GLY A 34 10.29 21.22 20.18
N ARG A 35 11.51 21.76 20.05
CA ARG A 35 12.38 21.58 18.88
C ARG A 35 12.89 20.14 18.74
N ARG A 36 13.23 19.46 19.84
CA ARG A 36 13.71 18.07 19.86
C ARG A 36 12.59 17.08 19.52
N TRP A 37 11.38 17.33 20.04
CA TRP A 37 10.18 16.55 19.74
C TRP A 37 9.72 16.73 18.28
N TRP A 38 9.83 17.96 17.72
CA TRP A 38 9.54 18.21 16.31
C TRP A 38 10.52 17.49 15.36
N ARG A 39 11.82 17.48 15.68
CA ARG A 39 12.84 16.73 14.90
C ARG A 39 12.60 15.22 14.90
N VAL A 40 12.20 14.63 16.03
CA VAL A 40 11.89 13.19 16.13
C VAL A 40 10.63 12.82 15.33
N ARG A 41 9.61 13.69 15.31
CA ARG A 41 8.40 13.49 14.50
C ARG A 41 8.65 13.53 12.99
N GLN A 42 9.53 14.41 12.50
CA GLN A 42 9.87 14.47 11.07
C GLN A 42 10.90 13.43 10.62
N ALA A 43 11.74 12.90 11.52
CA ALA A 43 12.77 11.92 11.16
C ALA A 43 12.19 10.57 10.69
N THR A 44 10.98 10.23 11.12
CA THR A 44 10.36 8.93 10.86
C THR A 44 9.85 8.77 9.42
N PRO A 45 9.08 9.71 8.86
CA PRO A 45 8.70 9.68 7.45
C PRO A 45 9.89 9.78 6.49
N VAL A 46 10.88 10.63 6.82
CA VAL A 46 12.09 10.80 6.00
C VAL A 46 12.91 9.50 5.95
N ALA A 47 13.11 8.84 7.09
CA ALA A 47 13.80 7.55 7.13
C ALA A 47 13.08 6.47 6.33
N THR A 48 11.74 6.46 6.35
CA THR A 48 10.94 5.50 5.57
C THR A 48 11.07 5.78 4.08
N ALA A 49 10.94 7.04 3.64
CA ALA A 49 11.13 7.42 2.24
C ALA A 49 12.55 7.11 1.75
N ALA A 50 13.58 7.43 2.53
CA ALA A 50 14.97 7.10 2.22
C ALA A 50 15.18 5.58 2.10
N GLY A 51 14.57 4.80 3.00
CA GLY A 51 14.58 3.35 2.93
C GLY A 51 13.93 2.80 1.67
N LEU A 52 12.76 3.30 1.29
CA LEU A 52 12.07 2.89 0.05
C LEU A 52 12.94 3.15 -1.19
N VAL A 53 13.55 4.34 -1.27
CA VAL A 53 14.46 4.72 -2.37
C VAL A 53 15.70 3.83 -2.39
N ALA A 54 16.35 3.63 -1.24
CA ALA A 54 17.53 2.78 -1.15
C ALA A 54 17.22 1.32 -1.50
N GLY A 55 16.10 0.78 -1.01
CA GLY A 55 15.69 -0.59 -1.32
C GLY A 55 15.31 -0.80 -2.78
N TYR A 56 14.66 0.17 -3.41
CA TYR A 56 14.41 0.15 -4.86
C TYR A 56 15.71 0.21 -5.65
N ALA A 57 16.68 1.03 -5.23
CA ALA A 57 18.00 1.08 -5.86
C ALA A 57 18.73 -0.27 -5.72
N LEU A 58 18.64 -0.92 -4.55
CA LEU A 58 19.19 -2.26 -4.34
C LEU A 58 18.53 -3.30 -5.26
N ASP A 59 17.20 -3.31 -5.42
CA ASP A 59 16.53 -4.17 -6.42
C ASP A 59 17.04 -3.86 -7.84
N ALA A 60 17.10 -2.58 -8.22
CA ALA A 60 17.54 -2.17 -9.54
C ALA A 60 19.00 -2.57 -9.86
N LEU A 61 19.88 -2.62 -8.85
CA LEU A 61 21.29 -2.96 -9.00
C LEU A 61 21.56 -4.47 -8.85
N LEU A 62 21.03 -5.08 -7.81
CA LEU A 62 21.34 -6.46 -7.39
C LEU A 62 20.30 -7.47 -7.87
N GLY A 63 19.02 -7.06 -7.92
CA GLY A 63 17.88 -7.95 -8.13
C GLY A 63 17.65 -8.89 -6.96
N ASP A 64 16.95 -9.98 -7.22
CA ASP A 64 16.62 -10.97 -6.19
C ASP A 64 17.88 -11.73 -5.72
N PRO A 65 18.04 -11.95 -4.40
CA PRO A 65 19.12 -12.78 -3.87
C PRO A 65 19.00 -14.23 -4.38
N ARG A 66 20.07 -14.74 -5.01
CA ARG A 66 20.13 -16.10 -5.58
C ARG A 66 20.04 -17.22 -4.53
N ARG A 67 20.47 -16.95 -3.30
CA ARG A 67 20.46 -17.91 -2.18
C ARG A 67 19.82 -17.24 -0.97
N TYR A 68 19.15 -18.05 -0.15
CA TYR A 68 18.49 -17.59 1.08
C TYR A 68 17.51 -16.43 0.87
N HIS A 69 16.80 -16.42 -0.25
CA HIS A 69 15.79 -15.41 -0.53
C HIS A 69 14.72 -15.37 0.57
N PRO A 70 14.53 -14.25 1.28
CA PRO A 70 13.62 -14.20 2.43
C PRO A 70 12.19 -14.61 2.09
N VAL A 71 11.67 -14.16 0.95
CA VAL A 71 10.35 -14.59 0.43
C VAL A 71 10.29 -16.10 0.17
N ALA A 72 11.34 -16.73 -0.38
CA ALA A 72 11.37 -18.18 -0.56
C ALA A 72 11.43 -18.91 0.80
N GLY A 73 12.13 -18.34 1.79
CA GLY A 73 12.10 -18.81 3.18
C GLY A 73 10.68 -18.77 3.77
N PHE A 74 9.98 -17.65 3.60
CA PHE A 74 8.58 -17.50 3.96
C PHE A 74 7.68 -18.53 3.24
N GLY A 75 7.85 -18.74 1.94
CA GLY A 75 7.09 -19.75 1.19
C GLY A 75 7.30 -21.16 1.74
N ARG A 76 8.52 -21.52 2.14
CA ARG A 76 8.80 -22.83 2.78
C ARG A 76 8.12 -22.96 4.15
N THR A 77 8.17 -21.94 4.99
CA THR A 77 7.53 -21.98 6.31
C THR A 77 6.01 -21.97 6.20
N ALA A 78 5.45 -21.15 5.31
CA ALA A 78 4.03 -21.14 4.98
C ALA A 78 3.58 -22.49 4.41
N GLY A 79 4.38 -23.14 3.55
CA GLY A 79 4.07 -24.47 3.04
C GLY A 79 4.07 -25.55 4.12
N ALA A 80 4.99 -25.47 5.09
CA ALA A 80 4.97 -26.38 6.25
C ALA A 80 3.76 -26.13 7.15
N LEU A 81 3.33 -24.87 7.30
CA LEU A 81 2.14 -24.49 8.05
C LEU A 81 0.86 -24.96 7.34
N GLU A 82 0.78 -24.79 6.02
CA GLU A 82 -0.34 -25.27 5.18
C GLU A 82 -0.54 -26.77 5.39
N ARG A 83 0.51 -27.58 5.29
CA ARG A 83 0.39 -29.04 5.49
C ARG A 83 -0.17 -29.44 6.85
N ARG A 84 0.06 -28.63 7.89
CA ARG A 84 -0.44 -28.89 9.25
C ARG A 84 -1.85 -28.39 9.48
N MET A 85 -2.22 -27.28 8.83
CA MET A 85 -3.52 -26.62 9.03
C MET A 85 -4.55 -26.99 7.96
N TYR A 86 -4.12 -27.64 6.86
CA TYR A 86 -4.97 -27.89 5.71
C TYR A 86 -6.22 -28.68 6.08
N ARG A 87 -7.35 -28.06 5.81
CA ARG A 87 -8.67 -28.69 5.74
C ARG A 87 -9.40 -28.06 4.56
N PRO A 88 -10.24 -28.81 3.82
CA PRO A 88 -10.94 -28.30 2.63
C PRO A 88 -12.10 -27.37 3.01
N ASP A 89 -11.87 -26.39 3.89
CA ASP A 89 -12.84 -25.41 4.37
C ASP A 89 -12.22 -24.02 4.51
N ARG A 90 -13.09 -23.01 4.52
CA ARG A 90 -12.67 -21.60 4.56
C ARG A 90 -12.16 -21.16 5.93
N LEU A 91 -12.56 -21.83 7.02
CA LEU A 91 -12.16 -21.43 8.36
C LEU A 91 -10.69 -21.76 8.61
N ALA A 92 -10.28 -22.97 8.24
CA ALA A 92 -8.87 -23.37 8.25
C ALA A 92 -8.01 -22.47 7.34
N GLY A 93 -8.54 -22.14 6.16
CA GLY A 93 -7.93 -21.15 5.25
C GLY A 93 -7.75 -19.78 5.90
N THR A 94 -8.76 -19.25 6.58
CA THR A 94 -8.71 -17.96 7.24
C THR A 94 -7.69 -17.97 8.38
N ALA A 95 -7.68 -19.02 9.21
CA ALA A 95 -6.71 -19.16 10.29
C ALA A 95 -5.28 -19.25 9.75
N PHE A 96 -5.08 -20.02 8.67
CA PHE A 96 -3.79 -20.12 7.97
C PHE A 96 -3.33 -18.75 7.44
N THR A 97 -4.17 -18.06 6.67
CA THR A 97 -3.85 -16.74 6.11
C THR A 97 -3.57 -15.72 7.21
N ALA A 98 -4.39 -15.68 8.26
CA ALA A 98 -4.22 -14.75 9.37
C ALA A 98 -2.89 -14.99 10.12
N LEU A 99 -2.53 -16.25 10.37
CA LEU A 99 -1.27 -16.58 11.05
C LEU A 99 -0.05 -16.29 10.16
N ALA A 100 -0.10 -16.74 8.90
CA ALA A 100 1.00 -16.60 7.96
C ALA A 100 1.27 -15.14 7.56
N VAL A 101 0.24 -14.31 7.39
CA VAL A 101 0.40 -12.86 7.12
C VAL A 101 0.65 -12.08 8.41
N GLY A 102 -0.02 -12.46 9.50
CA GLY A 102 0.08 -11.78 10.79
C GLY A 102 1.50 -11.79 11.36
N ALA A 103 2.23 -12.91 11.23
CA ALA A 103 3.59 -13.01 11.75
C ALA A 103 4.57 -11.98 11.10
N PRO A 104 4.70 -11.87 9.76
CA PRO A 104 5.46 -10.80 9.11
C PRO A 104 5.00 -9.39 9.46
N VAL A 105 3.68 -9.16 9.58
CA VAL A 105 3.13 -7.85 9.98
C VAL A 105 3.58 -7.48 11.39
N LEU A 106 3.43 -8.39 12.36
CA LEU A 106 3.84 -8.19 13.74
C LEU A 106 5.36 -7.98 13.86
N LEU A 107 6.16 -8.72 13.09
CA LEU A 107 7.60 -8.49 12.98
C LEU A 107 7.91 -7.08 12.46
N GLY A 108 7.21 -6.64 11.41
CA GLY A 108 7.33 -5.28 10.87
C GLY A 108 6.96 -4.21 11.90
N VAL A 109 5.90 -4.44 12.70
CA VAL A 109 5.49 -3.54 13.79
C VAL A 109 6.57 -3.48 14.87
N ALA A 110 7.05 -4.64 15.34
CA ALA A 110 8.10 -4.72 16.35
C ALA A 110 9.38 -4.00 15.89
N ALA A 111 9.82 -4.23 14.65
CA ALA A 111 10.98 -3.54 14.06
C ALA A 111 10.76 -2.02 13.97
N THR A 112 9.55 -1.59 13.61
CA THR A 112 9.17 -0.17 13.53
C THR A 112 9.22 0.50 14.91
N VAL A 113 8.72 -0.18 15.95
CA VAL A 113 8.75 0.30 17.34
C VAL A 113 10.18 0.34 17.88
N ALA A 114 10.95 -0.72 17.65
CA ALA A 114 12.34 -0.82 18.10
C ALA A 114 13.25 0.27 17.50
N THR A 115 12.98 0.69 16.26
CA THR A 115 13.77 1.71 15.55
C THR A 115 13.20 3.13 15.63
N ARG A 116 12.13 3.37 16.41
CA ARG A 116 11.43 4.67 16.46
C ARG A 116 12.31 5.88 16.83
N ARG A 117 13.43 5.66 17.53
CA ARG A 117 14.41 6.70 17.91
C ARG A 117 15.73 6.62 17.13
N ARG A 118 15.84 5.70 16.17
CA ARG A 118 17.07 5.39 15.42
C ARG A 118 16.78 5.50 13.91
N PRO A 119 16.74 6.73 13.35
CA PRO A 119 16.29 6.95 11.97
C PRO A 119 17.16 6.24 10.93
N VAL A 120 18.48 6.15 11.14
CA VAL A 120 19.39 5.41 10.26
C VAL A 120 19.07 3.91 10.29
N ALA A 121 18.91 3.32 11.47
CA ALA A 121 18.54 1.91 11.59
C ALA A 121 17.16 1.63 10.97
N ARG A 122 16.19 2.54 11.14
CA ARG A 122 14.89 2.45 10.48
C ARG A 122 15.02 2.47 8.96
N ALA A 123 15.78 3.43 8.42
CA ALA A 123 15.99 3.55 6.97
C ALA A 123 16.66 2.29 6.41
N ALA A 124 17.67 1.75 7.11
CA ALA A 124 18.35 0.51 6.73
C ALA A 124 17.38 -0.69 6.74
N LEU A 125 16.56 -0.85 7.78
CA LEU A 125 15.58 -1.93 7.83
C LEU A 125 14.50 -1.78 6.75
N VAL A 126 13.99 -0.57 6.52
CA VAL A 126 13.03 -0.31 5.42
C VAL A 126 13.67 -0.59 4.07
N ALA A 127 14.94 -0.23 3.86
CA ALA A 127 15.66 -0.53 2.63
C ALA A 127 15.82 -2.03 2.42
N ALA A 128 16.23 -2.77 3.44
CA ALA A 128 16.32 -4.21 3.41
C ALA A 128 14.94 -4.83 3.12
N GLY A 129 13.91 -4.45 3.87
CA GLY A 129 12.53 -4.91 3.66
C GLY A 129 12.06 -4.63 2.23
N THR A 130 12.26 -3.41 1.74
CA THR A 130 11.88 -3.01 0.38
C THR A 130 12.60 -3.85 -0.68
N TRP A 131 13.93 -3.98 -0.59
CA TRP A 131 14.69 -4.83 -1.50
C TRP A 131 14.21 -6.29 -1.49
N THR A 132 13.88 -6.83 -0.32
CA THR A 132 13.44 -8.23 -0.20
C THR A 132 12.05 -8.51 -0.77
N VAL A 133 11.18 -7.50 -0.84
CA VAL A 133 9.79 -7.68 -1.30
C VAL A 133 9.57 -7.23 -2.74
N LEU A 134 10.47 -6.39 -3.27
CA LEU A 134 10.46 -6.01 -4.68
C LEU A 134 11.02 -7.14 -5.54
N GLY A 135 10.57 -7.18 -6.81
CA GLY A 135 11.10 -8.09 -7.84
C GLY A 135 11.16 -7.45 -9.21
N GLY A 136 11.26 -6.12 -9.26
CA GLY A 136 11.11 -5.34 -10.50
C GLY A 136 12.23 -5.58 -11.49
N ARG A 137 13.48 -5.72 -11.01
CA ARG A 137 14.63 -6.03 -11.89
C ARG A 137 14.50 -7.43 -12.51
N THR A 138 14.21 -8.45 -11.70
CA THR A 138 14.06 -9.83 -12.17
C THR A 138 12.95 -9.94 -13.20
N LEU A 139 11.80 -9.32 -12.93
CA LEU A 139 10.65 -9.30 -13.85
C LEU A 139 11.01 -8.71 -15.23
N ARG A 140 11.70 -7.56 -15.27
CA ARG A 140 12.15 -6.98 -16.55
C ARG A 140 13.25 -7.79 -17.23
N HIS A 141 14.09 -8.48 -16.45
CA HIS A 141 15.11 -9.38 -16.97
C HIS A 141 14.46 -10.56 -17.71
N GLU A 142 13.47 -11.22 -17.12
CA GLU A 142 12.76 -12.34 -17.75
C GLU A 142 12.06 -11.92 -19.05
N ALA A 143 11.42 -10.73 -19.09
CA ALA A 143 10.86 -10.19 -20.33
C ALA A 143 11.94 -9.95 -21.41
N THR A 144 13.14 -9.53 -21.01
CA THR A 144 14.28 -9.32 -21.92
C THR A 144 14.82 -10.64 -22.46
N VAL A 145 14.96 -11.66 -21.60
CA VAL A 145 15.42 -13.01 -21.97
C VAL A 145 14.42 -13.66 -22.92
N MET A 146 13.13 -13.64 -22.58
CA MET A 146 12.06 -14.12 -23.45
C MET A 146 12.09 -13.41 -24.82
N GLY A 147 12.19 -12.08 -24.83
CA GLY A 147 12.24 -11.33 -26.07
C GLY A 147 13.46 -11.67 -26.94
N ARG A 148 14.60 -12.07 -26.35
CA ARG A 148 15.76 -12.56 -27.11
C ARG A 148 15.51 -13.95 -27.71
N ALA A 149 14.96 -14.87 -26.93
CA ALA A 149 14.63 -16.21 -27.40
C ALA A 149 13.64 -16.17 -28.56
N LEU A 150 12.55 -15.40 -28.43
CA LEU A 150 11.56 -15.26 -29.50
C LEU A 150 12.15 -14.62 -30.77
N ARG A 151 12.98 -13.56 -30.64
CA ARG A 151 13.66 -12.96 -31.81
C ARG A 151 14.62 -13.92 -32.52
N ALA A 152 15.18 -14.89 -31.79
CA ALA A 152 16.06 -15.91 -32.35
C ALA A 152 15.30 -17.13 -32.90
N GLY A 153 13.97 -17.17 -32.80
CA GLY A 153 13.16 -18.34 -33.18
C GLY A 153 13.29 -19.54 -32.23
N ASP A 154 13.91 -19.37 -31.06
CA ASP A 154 14.13 -20.44 -30.09
C ASP A 154 12.91 -20.64 -29.18
N LEU A 155 11.87 -21.27 -29.75
CA LEU A 155 10.64 -21.60 -29.02
C LEU A 155 10.87 -22.57 -27.85
N PRO A 156 11.71 -23.61 -27.93
CA PRO A 156 12.03 -24.45 -26.78
C PRO A 156 12.56 -23.65 -25.58
N ALA A 157 13.53 -22.75 -25.80
CA ALA A 157 14.05 -21.90 -24.73
C ALA A 157 12.98 -20.92 -24.21
N ALA A 158 12.18 -20.33 -25.09
CA ALA A 158 11.10 -19.43 -24.70
C ALA A 158 10.04 -20.15 -23.83
N ARG A 159 9.63 -21.37 -24.19
CA ARG A 159 8.68 -22.18 -23.43
C ARG A 159 9.20 -22.51 -22.03
N GLN A 160 10.48 -22.89 -21.92
CA GLN A 160 11.10 -23.13 -20.61
C GLN A 160 11.10 -21.87 -19.73
N ARG A 161 11.27 -20.69 -20.32
CA ARG A 161 11.29 -19.41 -19.59
C ARG A 161 9.92 -18.96 -19.10
N LEU A 162 8.84 -19.31 -19.79
CA LEU A 162 7.50 -18.84 -19.41
C LEU A 162 7.11 -19.24 -17.98
N GLY A 163 7.55 -20.42 -17.52
CA GLY A 163 7.29 -20.91 -16.16
C GLY A 163 7.86 -20.04 -15.05
N HIS A 164 8.80 -19.13 -15.35
CA HIS A 164 9.31 -18.14 -14.39
C HIS A 164 8.39 -16.92 -14.25
N LEU A 165 7.45 -16.72 -15.18
CA LEU A 165 6.56 -15.56 -15.24
C LEU A 165 5.13 -15.91 -14.84
N CYS A 166 4.62 -17.07 -15.27
CA CYS A 166 3.26 -17.51 -14.95
C CYS A 166 3.12 -19.03 -14.95
N GLY A 167 2.07 -19.53 -14.30
CA GLY A 167 1.74 -20.96 -14.21
C GLY A 167 1.00 -21.55 -15.42
N ARG A 168 1.05 -20.90 -16.60
CA ARG A 168 0.40 -21.39 -17.82
C ARG A 168 1.24 -22.51 -18.45
N ASP A 169 0.58 -23.51 -19.03
CA ASP A 169 1.29 -24.55 -19.79
C ASP A 169 1.87 -23.96 -21.10
N PRO A 170 3.20 -23.94 -21.27
CA PRO A 170 3.85 -23.38 -22.46
C PRO A 170 3.96 -24.37 -23.62
N SER A 171 3.68 -25.67 -23.41
CA SER A 171 4.04 -26.75 -24.34
C SER A 171 3.52 -26.55 -25.77
N ALA A 172 2.29 -26.09 -25.91
CA ALA A 172 1.61 -25.86 -27.19
C ALA A 172 1.60 -24.40 -27.65
N LEU A 173 2.29 -23.49 -26.97
CA LEU A 173 2.26 -22.06 -27.31
C LEU A 173 3.21 -21.73 -28.47
N ASP A 174 2.70 -20.96 -29.43
CA ASP A 174 3.46 -20.37 -30.52
C ASP A 174 4.11 -19.04 -30.09
N GLU A 175 4.88 -18.40 -30.98
CA GLU A 175 5.58 -17.15 -30.67
C GLU A 175 4.62 -16.04 -30.19
N PRO A 176 3.52 -15.72 -30.89
CA PRO A 176 2.60 -14.67 -30.44
C PRO A 176 1.95 -14.98 -29.10
N GLU A 177 1.63 -16.24 -28.81
CA GLU A 177 1.06 -16.64 -27.51
C GLU A 177 2.08 -16.55 -26.37
N LEU A 178 3.35 -16.87 -26.62
CA LEU A 178 4.43 -16.69 -25.64
C LEU A 178 4.69 -15.20 -25.37
N ALA A 179 4.70 -14.38 -26.41
CA ALA A 179 4.83 -12.93 -26.28
C ALA A 179 3.62 -12.33 -25.54
N ARG A 180 2.39 -12.77 -25.86
CA ARG A 180 1.16 -12.36 -25.18
C ARG A 180 1.20 -12.69 -23.69
N ALA A 181 1.46 -13.95 -23.36
CA ALA A 181 1.52 -14.40 -21.96
C ALA A 181 2.60 -13.63 -21.18
N THR A 182 3.71 -13.28 -21.83
CA THR A 182 4.78 -12.47 -21.22
C THR A 182 4.33 -11.04 -20.97
N VAL A 183 3.61 -10.40 -21.91
CA VAL A 183 3.10 -9.03 -21.73
C VAL A 183 2.03 -8.99 -20.63
N GLU A 184 1.11 -9.95 -20.62
CA GLU A 184 0.09 -10.11 -19.57
C GLU A 184 0.76 -10.24 -18.19
N SER A 185 1.66 -11.21 -18.04
CA SER A 185 2.39 -11.46 -16.79
C SER A 185 3.22 -10.27 -16.36
N LEU A 186 3.84 -9.55 -17.30
CA LEU A 186 4.63 -8.36 -16.99
C LEU A 186 3.74 -7.21 -16.49
N ALA A 187 2.57 -7.01 -17.09
CA ALA A 187 1.64 -5.96 -16.68
C ALA A 187 1.11 -6.21 -15.26
N GLU A 188 0.60 -7.42 -15.00
CA GLU A 188 0.09 -7.85 -13.70
C GLU A 188 1.18 -7.79 -12.62
N ASN A 189 2.32 -8.47 -12.85
CA ASN A 189 3.41 -8.52 -11.87
C ASN A 189 4.11 -7.17 -11.65
N THR A 190 3.98 -6.19 -12.55
CA THR A 190 4.46 -4.83 -12.25
C THR A 190 3.67 -4.21 -11.11
N SER A 191 2.36 -4.51 -11.01
CA SER A 191 1.59 -4.12 -9.83
C SER A 191 2.09 -4.85 -8.60
N ASP A 192 2.17 -6.16 -8.67
CA ASP A 192 2.41 -6.99 -7.48
C ASP A 192 3.84 -6.93 -6.95
N ALA A 193 4.83 -6.90 -7.84
CA ALA A 193 6.24 -6.94 -7.46
C ALA A 193 6.84 -5.55 -7.26
N VAL A 194 6.11 -4.46 -7.58
CA VAL A 194 6.66 -3.09 -7.51
C VAL A 194 5.69 -2.09 -6.92
N VAL A 195 4.56 -1.83 -7.58
CA VAL A 195 3.67 -0.73 -7.19
C VAL A 195 3.01 -0.97 -5.84
N ALA A 196 2.48 -2.16 -5.63
CA ALA A 196 1.78 -2.51 -4.40
C ALA A 196 2.70 -2.55 -3.17
N PRO A 197 3.89 -3.18 -3.20
CA PRO A 197 4.84 -3.09 -2.09
C PRO A 197 5.26 -1.66 -1.78
N LEU A 198 5.54 -0.82 -2.79
CA LEU A 198 5.91 0.58 -2.57
C LEU A 198 4.77 1.39 -1.95
N LEU A 199 3.54 1.18 -2.41
CA LEU A 199 2.35 1.85 -1.87
C LEU A 199 2.13 1.46 -0.41
N TRP A 200 2.09 0.17 -0.10
CA TRP A 200 1.88 -0.31 1.27
C TRP A 200 3.07 0.05 2.17
N GLY A 201 4.29 0.09 1.64
CA GLY A 201 5.48 0.59 2.33
C GLY A 201 5.40 2.09 2.64
N ALA A 202 4.83 2.91 1.75
CA ALA A 202 4.61 4.33 2.02
C ALA A 202 3.51 4.56 3.08
N VAL A 203 2.44 3.77 3.04
CA VAL A 203 1.29 3.88 3.95
C VAL A 203 1.60 3.36 5.34
N ALA A 204 2.19 2.16 5.43
CA ALA A 204 2.34 1.43 6.69
C ALA A 204 3.81 1.09 7.05
N GLY A 205 4.79 1.44 6.21
CA GLY A 205 6.20 1.14 6.46
C GLY A 205 6.52 -0.37 6.35
N LEU A 206 7.37 -0.87 7.24
CA LEU A 206 7.74 -2.30 7.31
C LEU A 206 6.54 -3.25 7.42
N PRO A 207 5.53 -3.01 8.28
CA PRO A 207 4.31 -3.83 8.31
C PRO A 207 3.63 -3.95 6.95
N GLY A 208 3.56 -2.85 6.19
CA GLY A 208 2.94 -2.83 4.87
C GLY A 208 3.75 -3.61 3.83
N LEU A 209 5.06 -3.38 3.77
CA LEU A 209 5.98 -4.11 2.87
C LEU A 209 5.87 -5.63 3.09
N LEU A 210 6.05 -6.06 4.33
CA LEU A 210 6.10 -7.48 4.68
C LEU A 210 4.72 -8.13 4.61
N GLY A 211 3.68 -7.44 5.10
CA GLY A 211 2.31 -7.95 5.08
C GLY A 211 1.76 -8.12 3.68
N TYR A 212 1.97 -7.13 2.81
CA TYR A 212 1.56 -7.24 1.41
C TYR A 212 2.29 -8.39 0.71
N ARG A 213 3.62 -8.47 0.84
CA ARG A 213 4.39 -9.54 0.18
C ARG A 213 4.01 -10.93 0.70
N ALA A 214 3.72 -11.04 1.99
CA ALA A 214 3.21 -12.28 2.57
C ALA A 214 1.87 -12.68 1.93
N ALA A 215 0.90 -11.76 1.88
CA ALA A 215 -0.42 -12.02 1.28
C ALA A 215 -0.30 -12.44 -0.20
N ASN A 216 0.47 -11.70 -1.00
CA ASN A 216 0.72 -12.00 -2.40
C ASN A 216 1.42 -13.35 -2.61
N THR A 217 2.37 -13.70 -1.74
CA THR A 217 3.01 -15.01 -1.78
C THR A 217 2.04 -16.13 -1.43
N LEU A 218 1.13 -15.93 -0.47
CA LEU A 218 0.11 -16.93 -0.13
C LEU A 218 -0.90 -17.12 -1.26
N ASP A 219 -1.30 -16.05 -1.96
CA ASP A 219 -2.16 -16.18 -3.14
C ASP A 219 -1.51 -17.03 -4.23
N ALA A 220 -0.23 -16.77 -4.56
CA ALA A 220 0.51 -17.60 -5.51
C ALA A 220 0.60 -19.08 -5.08
N MET A 221 0.73 -19.35 -3.77
CA MET A 221 0.86 -20.71 -3.24
C MET A 221 -0.46 -21.48 -3.18
N VAL A 222 -1.53 -20.85 -2.67
CA VAL A 222 -2.80 -21.53 -2.36
C VAL A 222 -4.04 -20.83 -2.93
N GLY A 223 -3.94 -19.61 -3.44
CA GLY A 223 -5.08 -18.85 -3.96
C GLY A 223 -5.50 -19.24 -5.38
N HIS A 224 -4.64 -19.93 -6.14
CA HIS A 224 -4.97 -20.40 -7.48
C HIS A 224 -6.13 -21.43 -7.48
N ARG A 225 -6.90 -21.45 -8.58
CA ARG A 225 -8.05 -22.35 -8.73
C ARG A 225 -7.59 -23.80 -8.85
N SER A 226 -7.71 -24.56 -7.77
CA SER A 226 -7.50 -26.01 -7.75
C SER A 226 -8.57 -26.73 -6.91
N PRO A 227 -8.88 -28.01 -7.18
CA PRO A 227 -9.79 -28.78 -6.34
C PRO A 227 -9.35 -28.81 -4.86
N ARG A 228 -8.04 -28.88 -4.61
CA ARG A 228 -7.45 -28.86 -3.26
C ARG A 228 -7.72 -27.53 -2.55
N TYR A 229 -7.47 -26.40 -3.22
CA TYR A 229 -7.51 -25.09 -2.57
C TYR A 229 -8.80 -24.30 -2.78
N ALA A 230 -9.81 -24.86 -3.46
CA ALA A 230 -11.06 -24.17 -3.78
C ALA A 230 -11.71 -23.46 -2.58
N ARG A 231 -11.67 -24.08 -1.38
CA ARG A 231 -12.16 -23.48 -0.12
C ARG A 231 -11.04 -22.95 0.78
N PHE A 232 -9.97 -23.72 0.96
CA PHE A 232 -8.86 -23.36 1.84
C PHE A 232 -8.10 -22.10 1.36
N GLY A 233 -7.92 -21.95 0.06
CA GLY A 233 -7.21 -20.83 -0.56
C GLY A 233 -8.03 -19.55 -0.71
N THR A 234 -9.36 -19.63 -0.62
CA THR A 234 -10.25 -18.47 -0.84
C THR A 234 -9.87 -17.26 0.02
N PRO A 235 -9.57 -17.39 1.32
CA PRO A 235 -9.22 -16.24 2.16
C PRO A 235 -7.92 -15.55 1.73
N ALA A 236 -6.91 -16.31 1.30
CA ALA A 236 -5.66 -15.76 0.78
C ALA A 236 -5.90 -14.97 -0.51
N ALA A 237 -6.62 -15.56 -1.47
CA ALA A 237 -6.95 -14.91 -2.73
C ALA A 237 -7.78 -13.63 -2.54
N ARG A 238 -8.77 -13.67 -1.64
CA ARG A 238 -9.60 -12.49 -1.34
C ARG A 238 -8.82 -11.38 -0.65
N LEU A 239 -7.87 -11.74 0.23
CA LEU A 239 -7.00 -10.76 0.87
C LEU A 239 -6.06 -10.11 -0.15
N ASP A 240 -5.44 -10.88 -1.04
CA ASP A 240 -4.60 -10.33 -2.10
C ASP A 240 -5.42 -9.42 -3.03
N ASP A 241 -6.58 -9.90 -3.52
CA ASP A 241 -7.49 -9.11 -4.36
C ASP A 241 -7.81 -7.75 -3.72
N LEU A 242 -8.12 -7.75 -2.42
CA LEU A 242 -8.44 -6.54 -1.66
C LEU A 242 -7.23 -5.60 -1.56
N LEU A 243 -6.05 -6.13 -1.23
CA LEU A 243 -4.82 -5.35 -1.08
C LEU A 243 -4.32 -4.78 -2.42
N ASN A 244 -4.71 -5.40 -3.54
CA ASN A 244 -4.35 -4.98 -4.89
C ASN A 244 -5.39 -4.08 -5.57
N LEU A 245 -6.55 -3.80 -4.96
CA LEU A 245 -7.56 -2.92 -5.54
C LEU A 245 -7.00 -1.54 -5.92
N VAL A 246 -6.33 -0.86 -4.98
CA VAL A 246 -5.75 0.45 -5.23
C VAL A 246 -4.45 0.35 -6.05
N PRO A 247 -3.49 -0.53 -5.71
CA PRO A 247 -2.27 -0.68 -6.49
C PRO A 247 -2.50 -0.98 -7.98
N ALA A 248 -3.41 -1.88 -8.35
CA ALA A 248 -3.64 -2.24 -9.74
C ALA A 248 -4.17 -1.06 -10.57
N ARG A 249 -5.07 -0.25 -9.98
CA ARG A 249 -5.58 0.97 -10.61
C ARG A 249 -4.48 2.02 -10.75
N LEU A 250 -3.66 2.19 -9.71
CA LEU A 250 -2.49 3.07 -9.79
C LEU A 250 -1.52 2.59 -10.87
N THR A 251 -1.25 1.29 -10.98
CA THR A 251 -0.41 0.70 -12.02
C THR A 251 -0.96 1.00 -13.42
N GLY A 252 -2.26 0.83 -13.64
CA GLY A 252 -2.90 1.17 -14.91
C GLY A 252 -2.77 2.65 -15.27
N LEU A 253 -3.07 3.54 -14.32
CA LEU A 253 -2.93 5.00 -14.51
C LEU A 253 -1.49 5.44 -14.76
N LEU A 254 -0.53 4.87 -14.02
CA LEU A 254 0.89 5.14 -14.25
C LEU A 254 1.34 4.61 -15.60
N THR A 255 0.86 3.44 -16.02
CA THR A 255 1.14 2.86 -17.35
C THR A 255 0.68 3.80 -18.46
N ILE A 256 -0.54 4.33 -18.36
CA ILE A 256 -1.07 5.36 -19.28
C ILE A 256 -0.16 6.59 -19.27
N ALA A 257 0.17 7.12 -18.09
CA ALA A 257 0.99 8.32 -17.97
C ALA A 257 2.40 8.14 -18.57
N VAL A 258 3.02 6.97 -18.43
CA VAL A 258 4.39 6.72 -18.91
C VAL A 258 4.47 6.07 -20.28
N ALA A 259 3.35 5.78 -20.95
CA ALA A 259 3.33 5.13 -22.26
C ALA A 259 4.30 5.76 -23.31
N PRO A 260 4.44 7.10 -23.43
CA PRO A 260 5.35 7.70 -24.41
C PRO A 260 6.82 7.38 -24.18
N THR A 261 7.21 7.02 -22.95
CA THR A 261 8.60 6.64 -22.64
C THR A 261 9.05 5.42 -23.43
N ALA A 262 8.12 4.61 -23.96
CA ALA A 262 8.39 3.46 -24.81
C ALA A 262 7.75 3.57 -26.20
N HIS A 263 7.58 4.80 -26.71
CA HIS A 263 6.91 5.09 -27.98
C HIS A 263 5.48 4.52 -28.02
N GLY A 264 4.80 4.52 -26.87
CA GLY A 264 3.39 4.18 -26.74
C GLY A 264 2.51 5.42 -26.86
N ASP A 265 1.21 5.18 -27.05
CA ASP A 265 0.18 6.20 -27.21
C ASP A 265 -0.63 6.32 -25.91
N ARG A 266 -0.61 7.51 -25.29
CA ARG A 266 -1.32 7.78 -24.02
C ARG A 266 -2.83 7.73 -24.20
N ASP A 267 -3.33 8.30 -25.28
CA ASP A 267 -4.76 8.46 -25.50
C ASP A 267 -5.37 7.11 -25.84
N ARG A 268 -4.67 6.31 -26.65
CA ARG A 268 -5.02 4.89 -26.87
C ARG A 268 -4.98 4.08 -25.58
N ALA A 269 -3.93 4.22 -24.76
CA ALA A 269 -3.85 3.53 -23.47
C ALA A 269 -5.04 3.89 -22.57
N LEU A 270 -5.41 5.17 -22.52
CA LEU A 270 -6.56 5.65 -21.76
C LEU A 270 -7.88 5.11 -22.31
N HIS A 271 -8.07 5.12 -23.64
CA HIS A 271 -9.29 4.63 -24.29
C HIS A 271 -9.48 3.13 -24.04
N VAL A 272 -8.44 2.32 -24.27
CA VAL A 272 -8.47 0.87 -24.04
C VAL A 272 -8.68 0.56 -22.56
N TRP A 273 -7.95 1.20 -21.64
CA TRP A 273 -8.18 1.02 -20.21
C TRP A 273 -9.59 1.45 -19.79
N ARG A 274 -10.14 2.51 -20.39
CA ARG A 274 -11.50 2.96 -20.07
C ARG A 274 -12.57 1.96 -20.52
N ARG A 275 -12.36 1.32 -21.67
CA ARG A 275 -13.29 0.36 -22.26
C ARG A 275 -13.17 -1.03 -21.60
N ASP A 276 -11.94 -1.53 -21.46
CA ASP A 276 -11.69 -2.97 -21.27
C ASP A 276 -11.26 -3.35 -19.85
N ARG A 277 -10.94 -2.40 -18.94
CA ARG A 277 -10.36 -2.70 -17.61
C ARG A 277 -11.18 -3.63 -16.71
N ASN A 278 -12.46 -3.81 -17.01
CA ASN A 278 -13.38 -4.66 -16.27
C ASN A 278 -13.63 -6.01 -16.96
N ASP A 279 -13.11 -6.21 -18.17
CA ASP A 279 -13.32 -7.41 -18.98
C ASP A 279 -12.29 -8.50 -18.64
N HIS A 280 -12.12 -8.75 -17.34
CA HIS A 280 -11.16 -9.70 -16.81
C HIS A 280 -11.71 -10.41 -15.55
N PRO A 281 -11.46 -11.73 -15.36
CA PRO A 281 -11.97 -12.45 -14.18
C PRO A 281 -11.43 -11.91 -12.84
N SER A 282 -10.19 -11.40 -12.84
CA SER A 282 -9.60 -10.69 -11.69
C SER A 282 -9.96 -9.21 -11.75
N PRO A 283 -10.43 -8.60 -10.63
CA PRO A 283 -10.76 -7.18 -10.54
C PRO A 283 -9.53 -6.25 -10.63
N ASN A 284 -8.33 -6.83 -10.60
CA ASN A 284 -7.06 -6.13 -10.55
C ASN A 284 -6.27 -6.29 -11.85
N ALA A 285 -6.09 -7.52 -12.34
CA ALA A 285 -5.26 -7.77 -13.52
C ALA A 285 -5.75 -7.03 -14.78
N GLY A 286 -7.08 -6.95 -14.98
CA GLY A 286 -7.67 -6.19 -16.10
C GLY A 286 -7.27 -4.71 -16.12
N GLN A 287 -7.02 -4.10 -14.95
CA GLN A 287 -6.55 -2.72 -14.85
C GLN A 287 -5.14 -2.55 -15.43
N CYS A 288 -4.25 -3.50 -15.15
CA CYS A 288 -2.87 -3.46 -15.59
C CYS A 288 -2.74 -3.88 -17.05
N GLU A 289 -3.38 -4.99 -17.43
CA GLU A 289 -3.32 -5.57 -18.77
C GLU A 289 -3.95 -4.65 -19.82
N ALA A 290 -5.13 -4.08 -19.57
CA ALA A 290 -5.78 -3.19 -20.53
C ALA A 290 -4.96 -1.91 -20.78
N ALA A 291 -4.36 -1.34 -19.73
CA ALA A 291 -3.48 -0.18 -19.88
C ALA A 291 -2.21 -0.52 -20.69
N MET A 292 -1.61 -1.69 -20.44
CA MET A 292 -0.42 -2.15 -21.19
C MET A 292 -0.77 -2.46 -22.65
N ALA A 293 -1.91 -3.10 -22.91
CA ALA A 293 -2.39 -3.41 -24.25
C ALA A 293 -2.54 -2.14 -25.09
N GLY A 294 -3.22 -1.13 -24.54
CA GLY A 294 -3.38 0.16 -25.20
C GLY A 294 -2.06 0.93 -25.37
N ALA A 295 -1.17 0.91 -24.36
CA ALA A 295 0.13 1.57 -24.44
C ALA A 295 1.04 0.96 -25.51
N LEU A 296 1.01 -0.36 -25.69
CA LEU A 296 1.79 -1.06 -26.72
C LEU A 296 1.12 -1.05 -28.09
N GLY A 297 -0.20 -0.86 -28.13
CA GLY A 297 -1.02 -0.95 -29.34
C GLY A 297 -1.25 -2.40 -29.77
N VAL A 298 -1.44 -3.31 -28.82
CA VAL A 298 -1.62 -4.77 -29.04
C VAL A 298 -2.95 -5.23 -28.43
N ARG A 299 -3.31 -6.50 -28.70
CA ARG A 299 -4.45 -7.16 -28.07
C ARG A 299 -4.01 -8.30 -27.15
N LEU A 300 -4.49 -8.30 -25.91
CA LEU A 300 -4.28 -9.34 -24.90
C LEU A 300 -5.58 -10.12 -24.64
N GLY A 301 -5.51 -11.19 -23.84
CA GLY A 301 -6.65 -12.08 -23.57
C GLY A 301 -6.84 -13.17 -24.62
N GLY A 302 -8.04 -13.75 -24.67
CA GLY A 302 -8.34 -14.93 -25.49
C GLY A 302 -8.18 -16.24 -24.74
N ARG A 303 -7.92 -17.33 -25.48
CA ARG A 303 -7.87 -18.69 -24.91
C ARG A 303 -6.56 -18.94 -24.16
N ASN A 304 -6.66 -19.25 -22.87
CA ASN A 304 -5.55 -19.69 -22.02
C ASN A 304 -5.77 -21.15 -21.59
N VAL A 305 -4.69 -21.88 -21.35
CA VAL A 305 -4.73 -23.27 -20.85
C VAL A 305 -3.89 -23.36 -19.58
N TYR A 306 -4.53 -23.68 -18.46
CA TYR A 306 -3.92 -23.82 -17.14
C TYR A 306 -4.18 -25.21 -16.60
N PHE A 307 -3.12 -25.98 -16.31
CA PHE A 307 -3.23 -27.31 -15.69
C PHE A 307 -4.30 -28.22 -16.35
N GLY A 308 -4.36 -28.22 -17.68
CA GLY A 308 -5.33 -29.00 -18.47
C GLY A 308 -6.75 -28.38 -18.61
N ARG A 309 -7.01 -27.21 -18.03
CA ARG A 309 -8.29 -26.48 -18.17
C ARG A 309 -8.14 -25.30 -19.13
N SER A 310 -9.10 -25.15 -20.05
CA SER A 310 -9.17 -23.97 -20.90
C SER A 310 -10.02 -22.87 -20.25
N GLU A 311 -9.50 -21.65 -20.22
CA GLU A 311 -10.22 -20.44 -19.82
C GLU A 311 -10.19 -19.47 -21.02
N VAL A 312 -11.36 -18.97 -21.43
CA VAL A 312 -11.45 -17.95 -22.48
C VAL A 312 -11.69 -16.61 -21.81
N ARG A 313 -10.75 -15.69 -21.98
CA ARG A 313 -10.84 -14.32 -21.48
C ARG A 313 -11.30 -13.39 -22.60
N PRO A 314 -12.10 -12.36 -22.31
CA PRO A 314 -12.34 -11.27 -23.25
C PRO A 314 -11.03 -10.67 -23.76
N PHE A 315 -11.07 -10.07 -24.94
CA PHE A 315 -9.90 -9.39 -25.49
C PHE A 315 -9.77 -8.00 -24.87
N LEU A 316 -8.53 -7.61 -24.57
CA LEU A 316 -8.17 -6.28 -24.10
C LEU A 316 -7.36 -5.58 -25.20
N GLY A 317 -7.86 -4.48 -25.74
CA GLY A 317 -7.28 -3.74 -26.86
C GLY A 317 -7.60 -4.31 -28.25
N ASP A 318 -7.32 -3.49 -29.28
CA ASP A 318 -7.74 -3.76 -30.68
C ASP A 318 -6.57 -4.07 -31.63
N GLY A 319 -5.35 -4.12 -31.09
CA GLY A 319 -4.14 -4.28 -31.91
C GLY A 319 -3.87 -5.71 -32.38
N PRO A 320 -2.78 -5.92 -33.13
CA PRO A 320 -2.28 -7.26 -33.41
C PRO A 320 -1.89 -7.99 -32.13
N ARG A 321 -1.72 -9.31 -32.22
CA ARG A 321 -1.14 -10.08 -31.12
C ARG A 321 0.28 -9.57 -30.82
N PRO A 322 0.73 -9.58 -29.55
CA PRO A 322 2.09 -9.22 -29.21
C PRO A 322 3.09 -10.14 -29.91
N GLU A 323 4.14 -9.52 -30.43
CA GLU A 323 5.37 -10.17 -30.91
C GLU A 323 6.57 -9.83 -30.02
N ALA A 324 7.71 -10.49 -30.26
CA ALA A 324 8.96 -10.29 -29.51
C ALA A 324 9.43 -8.83 -29.39
N ARG A 325 9.14 -7.97 -30.37
CA ARG A 325 9.46 -6.53 -30.35
C ARG A 325 8.76 -5.76 -29.22
N HIS A 326 7.58 -6.23 -28.79
CA HIS A 326 6.79 -5.56 -27.76
C HIS A 326 7.34 -5.81 -26.36
N LEU A 327 8.05 -6.92 -26.12
CA LEU A 327 8.56 -7.28 -24.79
C LEU A 327 9.57 -6.26 -24.25
N LYS A 328 10.45 -5.74 -25.12
CA LYS A 328 11.41 -4.68 -24.75
C LYS A 328 10.69 -3.38 -24.38
N ARG A 329 9.63 -3.02 -25.12
CA ARG A 329 8.81 -1.83 -24.84
C ARG A 329 8.04 -2.00 -23.54
N ALA A 330 7.42 -3.16 -23.33
CA ALA A 330 6.68 -3.50 -22.12
C ALA A 330 7.59 -3.45 -20.87
N ALA A 331 8.81 -3.99 -20.97
CA ALA A 331 9.80 -3.92 -19.89
C ALA A 331 10.22 -2.47 -19.57
N ARG A 332 10.34 -1.62 -20.60
CA ARG A 332 10.63 -0.18 -20.42
C ARG A 332 9.50 0.55 -19.71
N ILE A 333 8.24 0.29 -20.10
CA ILE A 333 7.05 0.82 -19.43
C ILE A 333 7.02 0.36 -17.97
N SER A 334 7.20 -0.93 -17.71
CA SER A 334 7.27 -1.48 -16.34
C SER A 334 8.32 -0.77 -15.48
N GLY A 335 9.52 -0.52 -16.02
CA GLY A 335 10.57 0.24 -15.33
C GLY A 335 10.18 1.69 -15.05
N ALA A 336 9.54 2.37 -16.00
CA ALA A 336 9.05 3.73 -15.81
C ALA A 336 7.90 3.82 -14.80
N VAL A 337 6.99 2.85 -14.79
CA VAL A 337 5.93 2.71 -13.77
C VAL A 337 6.55 2.54 -12.39
N GLY A 338 7.56 1.68 -12.25
CA GLY A 338 8.27 1.48 -10.99
C GLY A 338 8.91 2.76 -10.44
N LEU A 339 9.57 3.54 -11.31
CA LEU A 339 10.16 4.84 -10.92
C LEU A 339 9.08 5.86 -10.53
N ALA A 340 7.98 5.94 -11.27
CA ALA A 340 6.88 6.84 -10.95
C ALA A 340 6.20 6.47 -9.62
N ALA A 341 5.96 5.18 -9.39
CA ALA A 341 5.43 4.66 -8.14
C ALA A 341 6.37 4.95 -6.96
N LEU A 342 7.68 4.79 -7.14
CA LEU A 342 8.68 5.15 -6.14
C LEU A 342 8.62 6.65 -5.80
N GLY A 343 8.52 7.51 -6.81
CA GLY A 343 8.39 8.95 -6.61
C GLY A 343 7.17 9.31 -5.75
N LEU A 344 6.01 8.72 -6.04
CA LEU A 344 4.79 8.90 -5.24
C LEU A 344 4.95 8.34 -3.83
N ALA A 345 5.49 7.13 -3.69
CA ALA A 345 5.69 6.45 -2.41
C ALA A 345 6.70 7.19 -1.51
N ALA A 346 7.75 7.80 -2.07
CA ALA A 346 8.72 8.59 -1.33
C ALA A 346 8.16 9.98 -0.96
N ALA A 347 7.32 10.58 -1.80
CA ALA A 347 6.71 11.88 -1.54
C ALA A 347 5.60 11.83 -0.48
N TYR A 348 4.80 10.76 -0.44
CA TYR A 348 3.63 10.65 0.43
C TYR A 348 3.95 10.78 1.95
N PRO A 349 4.95 10.09 2.52
CA PRO A 349 5.33 10.26 3.93
C PRO A 349 5.77 11.70 4.24
N LEU A 350 6.41 12.38 3.26
CA LEU A 350 6.93 13.74 3.43
C LEU A 350 5.81 14.78 3.45
N THR A 351 4.76 14.61 2.64
CA THR A 351 3.61 15.53 2.58
C THR A 351 2.69 15.37 3.80
N LEU A 352 2.39 14.13 4.21
CA LEU A 352 1.57 13.86 5.39
C LEU A 352 2.26 14.30 6.70
N GLY A 353 3.59 14.15 6.79
CA GLY A 353 4.40 14.65 7.90
C GLY A 353 4.44 16.19 7.99
N ARG A 354 4.27 16.89 6.86
CA ARG A 354 4.18 18.36 6.80
C ARG A 354 2.79 18.86 7.18
N LEU A 355 1.72 18.19 6.72
CA LEU A 355 0.33 18.54 7.02
C LEU A 355 0.00 18.35 8.51
N THR A 356 0.39 17.21 9.09
CA THR A 356 0.22 16.95 10.53
C THR A 356 1.00 17.95 11.41
N GLY A 357 2.19 18.36 10.97
CA GLY A 357 2.97 19.42 11.62
C GLY A 357 2.39 20.83 11.47
N ALA A 358 1.75 21.14 10.35
CA ALA A 358 1.08 22.43 10.14
C ALA A 358 -0.18 22.55 11.03
N LEU A 359 -0.98 21.49 11.11
CA LEU A 359 -2.17 21.44 11.98
C LEU A 359 -1.80 21.51 13.47
N GLY A 360 -0.73 20.84 13.88
CA GLY A 360 -0.22 20.92 15.26
C GLY A 360 0.27 22.31 15.68
N ARG A 361 0.80 23.12 14.73
CA ARG A 361 1.22 24.51 14.99
C ARG A 361 0.04 25.47 15.11
N ARG A 362 -1.06 25.23 14.39
CA ARG A 362 -2.31 26.02 14.52
C ARG A 362 -3.04 25.72 15.83
N ALA A 363 -3.04 24.48 16.30
CA ALA A 363 -3.65 24.11 17.58
C ALA A 363 -2.92 24.68 18.82
N LEU A 364 -1.65 25.08 18.68
CA LEU A 364 -0.84 25.65 19.77
C LEU A 364 -0.79 27.18 19.78
N HIS A 365 -1.48 27.85 18.87
CA HIS A 365 -1.72 29.30 18.91
C HIS A 365 -3.22 29.56 19.14
N PRO A 366 -3.72 29.53 20.39
CA PRO A 366 -5.00 30.15 20.66
C PRO A 366 -4.82 31.65 20.39
N ASN A 367 -5.65 32.19 19.50
CA ASN A 367 -5.73 33.62 19.23
C ASN A 367 -5.86 34.39 20.55
N VAL A 368 -4.87 35.23 20.83
CA VAL A 368 -5.01 36.35 21.76
C VAL A 368 -5.89 37.37 21.07
N PHE A 369 -7.20 37.19 21.17
CA PHE A 369 -8.17 38.27 21.03
C PHE A 369 -8.89 38.42 22.36
N GLY A 370 -8.24 39.14 23.28
CA GLY A 370 -8.92 39.73 24.41
C GLY A 370 -9.81 40.86 23.91
N ARG A 371 -11.09 40.58 23.69
CA ARG A 371 -12.14 41.59 23.86
C ARG A 371 -12.82 41.30 25.18
N GLY A 372 -12.48 42.11 26.18
CA GLY A 372 -13.23 42.17 27.42
C GLY A 372 -14.65 42.65 27.12
N VAL A 373 -15.63 41.84 27.48
CA VAL A 373 -16.98 42.32 27.77
C VAL A 373 -17.36 41.70 29.11
N SER A 374 -17.25 42.55 30.13
CA SER A 374 -17.87 42.35 31.44
C SER A 374 -19.38 42.32 31.25
N GLY A 375 -20.01 41.19 31.58
CA GLY A 375 -21.46 41.01 31.55
C GLY A 375 -21.89 40.25 32.79
N ARG A 376 -22.45 40.99 33.75
CA ARG A 376 -22.92 40.54 35.07
C ARG A 376 -23.84 39.32 34.99
N VAL A 377 -23.63 38.40 35.92
CA VAL A 377 -24.60 37.37 36.33
C VAL A 377 -25.73 38.04 37.13
N PRO A 378 -27.02 37.80 36.83
CA PRO A 378 -28.09 37.93 37.82
C PRO A 378 -28.44 36.56 38.37
N GLY A 379 -28.55 36.51 39.70
CA GLY A 379 -28.85 35.31 40.46
C GLY A 379 -30.28 34.81 40.31
N ARG A 380 -30.40 33.53 40.67
CA ARG A 380 -31.57 32.77 41.10
C ARG A 380 -32.84 33.58 41.43
N ALA A 381 -33.95 33.16 40.81
CA ALA A 381 -35.25 33.11 41.47
C ALA A 381 -35.83 31.70 41.27
N VAL A 382 -36.04 31.03 42.41
CA VAL A 382 -36.78 29.77 42.55
C VAL A 382 -38.26 30.11 42.52
N VAL A 383 -39.04 29.45 41.66
CA VAL A 383 -40.49 29.33 41.83
C VAL A 383 -40.89 27.88 41.51
N ALA A 384 -41.50 27.26 42.51
CA ALA A 384 -42.05 25.92 42.50
C ALA A 384 -43.35 25.85 41.69
N GLY A 385 -43.67 24.66 41.14
CA GLY A 385 -45.05 24.37 40.78
C GLY A 385 -45.27 23.23 39.78
N ARG A 386 -45.78 22.13 40.34
CA ARG A 386 -46.66 21.12 39.73
C ARG A 386 -46.07 20.04 38.80
N VAL A 387 -45.95 18.87 39.45
CA VAL A 387 -46.20 17.54 38.92
C VAL A 387 -47.62 17.46 38.32
N VAL A 388 -47.73 16.95 37.09
CA VAL A 388 -48.90 16.19 36.63
C VAL A 388 -48.37 14.97 35.87
N ALA A 389 -48.69 13.79 36.41
CA ALA A 389 -48.54 12.50 35.75
C ALA A 389 -49.73 12.26 34.81
N GLY A 390 -49.48 11.68 33.63
CA GLY A 390 -50.50 11.37 32.63
C GLY A 390 -50.15 10.17 31.76
N ARG A 391 -50.45 8.99 32.30
CA ARG A 391 -50.82 7.69 31.69
C ARG A 391 -50.53 7.37 30.21
N THR A 392 -49.87 6.21 30.08
CA THR A 392 -49.94 5.11 29.10
C THR A 392 -51.34 4.75 28.55
N ILE A 393 -51.46 4.45 27.24
CA ILE A 393 -52.31 3.41 26.56
C ILE A 393 -51.68 3.20 25.13
N LEU A 394 -51.06 2.09 24.71
CA LEU A 394 -51.51 0.73 24.28
C LEU A 394 -52.41 0.63 23.02
N GLY A 395 -52.02 -0.24 22.07
CA GLY A 395 -52.83 -0.74 20.93
C GLY A 395 -52.05 -0.66 19.60
N ARG A 396 -51.47 -1.71 18.98
CA ARG A 396 -51.85 -3.12 18.68
C ARG A 396 -52.76 -3.26 17.44
N GLY A 397 -52.31 -4.08 16.48
CA GLY A 397 -53.05 -4.61 15.32
C GLY A 397 -52.34 -4.24 14.00
N GLY A 398 -51.65 -5.13 13.28
CA GLY A 398 -52.15 -6.36 12.61
C GLY A 398 -52.48 -5.97 11.16
N GLY A 399 -52.07 -6.64 10.07
CA GLY A 399 -51.63 -7.98 9.77
C GLY A 399 -52.17 -8.35 8.36
N GLY A 400 -51.49 -9.21 7.60
CA GLY A 400 -51.97 -9.81 6.35
C GLY A 400 -51.16 -9.40 5.11
N ALA A 401 -50.30 -10.20 4.46
CA ALA A 401 -50.32 -11.60 3.99
C ALA A 401 -50.95 -11.80 2.59
N GLY A 402 -50.25 -12.58 1.76
CA GLY A 402 -50.69 -13.13 0.46
C GLY A 402 -49.59 -13.01 -0.62
N ALA A 403 -48.69 -13.99 -0.81
CA ALA A 403 -48.85 -15.21 -1.63
C ALA A 403 -48.91 -14.90 -3.14
N ALA A 404 -48.36 -15.65 -4.11
CA ALA A 404 -47.50 -16.81 -4.27
C ALA A 404 -47.27 -16.92 -5.81
N GLY A 405 -46.23 -17.60 -6.30
CA GLY A 405 -46.12 -17.86 -7.75
C GLY A 405 -44.84 -18.54 -8.19
N LEU A 406 -44.91 -19.86 -8.36
CA LEU A 406 -43.93 -20.76 -8.97
C LEU A 406 -43.75 -20.50 -10.47
N GLY A 407 -42.60 -20.90 -11.04
CA GLY A 407 -42.43 -21.00 -12.48
C GLY A 407 -41.03 -21.42 -12.93
N SER A 408 -40.88 -22.72 -13.19
CA SER A 408 -39.75 -23.36 -13.89
C SER A 408 -39.72 -23.02 -15.39
N HIS A 409 -38.53 -22.91 -16.00
CA HIS A 409 -38.20 -23.54 -17.30
C HIS A 409 -36.74 -23.28 -17.75
N ARG A 410 -36.07 -24.38 -18.13
CA ARG A 410 -34.91 -24.59 -19.03
C ARG A 410 -33.53 -24.05 -18.65
#